data_AF-A0A385N7W5-F1
#
_entry.id   AF-A0A385N7W5-F1
#
_cell.length_a   1.000
_cell.length_b   1.000
_cell.length_c   1.000
_cell.angle_alpha   90.00
_cell.angle_beta   90.00
_cell.angle_gamma   90.00
#
_symmetry.space_group_name_H-M   'P 1'
#
loop_
_entity.id
_entity.type
_entity.pdbx_description
1 polymer ?
#
loop_
_entity_poly.entity_id
_entity_poly.type
_entity_poly.pdbx_seq_one_letter_code
_entity_poly.pdbx_strand_id
1 'polypeptide(L)'
;MQLIEKVVDFKKLSVEKKQVLFEELEAFDRQIFPNAIPAELHQLVYNPDVVALPIIRFYHRKKVVGQNIIAILKLKTAHQTLYILSSRAAFLPDYRNQNKTLLSAIRVTLGYRLKYPTRQLWFVSSLMQPKVYRLFASASKRFYPRAEVPMPEDYLQVLDLIQNRHVNVQQRSEDVFVHPCVLPQTTPEQLIRLRNRVSRHINFYMQHIPDYFIGMGLMCICKLDVLTLLEAAMNMFLGREVA
;
A
#
# COMPACT_ATOMS: atom_id res chain seq x y z
N MET A 1 -2.61 -23.61 1.17
CA MET A 1 -2.89 -23.24 -0.24
C MET A 1 -1.62 -22.69 -0.88
N GLN A 2 -1.13 -23.35 -1.93
CA GLN A 2 0.08 -22.94 -2.65
C GLN A 2 -0.30 -21.92 -3.73
N LEU A 3 0.32 -20.74 -3.70
CA LEU A 3 0.18 -19.71 -4.71
C LEU A 3 1.48 -19.61 -5.50
N ILE A 4 1.38 -19.35 -6.80
CA ILE A 4 2.53 -19.05 -7.65
C ILE A 4 2.60 -17.54 -7.83
N GLU A 5 3.77 -16.96 -7.58
CA GLU A 5 4.04 -15.53 -7.75
C GLU A 5 4.77 -15.29 -9.07
N LYS A 6 4.29 -14.30 -9.84
CA LYS A 6 5.02 -13.77 -10.99
C LYS A 6 5.20 -12.27 -10.82
N VAL A 7 6.40 -11.79 -11.11
CA VAL A 7 6.73 -10.36 -11.03
C VAL A 7 7.12 -9.89 -12.43
N VAL A 8 6.54 -8.78 -12.86
CA VAL A 8 6.88 -8.10 -14.11
C VAL A 8 7.05 -6.62 -13.85
N ASP A 9 8.04 -5.98 -14.46
CA ASP A 9 8.16 -4.52 -14.41
C ASP A 9 7.47 -3.94 -15.65
N PHE A 10 6.28 -3.39 -15.45
CA PHE A 10 5.43 -2.90 -16.53
C PHE A 10 6.15 -1.87 -17.41
N LYS A 11 7.00 -1.02 -16.82
CA LYS A 11 7.74 0.02 -17.57
C LYS A 11 8.72 -0.57 -18.59
N LYS A 12 9.21 -1.79 -18.37
CA LYS A 12 10.16 -2.50 -19.25
C LYS A 12 9.50 -3.33 -20.37
N LEU A 13 8.17 -3.40 -20.40
CA LEU A 13 7.45 -4.11 -21.44
C LEU A 13 7.36 -3.31 -22.75
N SER A 14 7.23 -4.01 -23.88
CA SER A 14 6.85 -3.42 -25.17
C SER A 14 5.44 -2.84 -25.09
N VAL A 15 5.09 -1.97 -26.04
CA VAL A 15 3.77 -1.29 -26.07
C VAL A 15 2.63 -2.31 -26.14
N GLU A 16 2.77 -3.34 -26.97
CA GLU A 16 1.75 -4.39 -27.15
C GLU A 16 1.55 -5.18 -25.86
N LYS A 17 2.65 -5.55 -25.19
CA LYS A 17 2.60 -6.27 -23.90
C LYS A 17 2.04 -5.40 -22.76
N LYS A 18 2.27 -4.09 -22.80
CA LYS A 18 1.67 -3.14 -21.86
C LYS A 18 0.16 -3.09 -22.00
N GLN A 19 -0.33 -3.00 -23.23
CA GLN A 19 -1.76 -2.95 -23.50
C GLN A 19 -2.47 -4.21 -22.99
N VAL A 20 -1.99 -5.40 -23.40
CA VAL A 20 -2.55 -6.68 -22.95
C VAL A 20 -2.53 -6.81 -21.44
N LEU A 21 -1.39 -6.49 -20.80
CA LEU A 21 -1.30 -6.58 -19.34
C LEU A 21 -2.23 -5.57 -18.67
N PHE A 22 -2.36 -4.34 -19.17
CA PHE A 22 -3.26 -3.34 -18.60
C PHE A 22 -4.72 -3.78 -18.64
N GLU A 23 -5.19 -4.32 -19.76
CA GLU A 23 -6.55 -4.88 -19.88
C GLU A 23 -6.81 -5.98 -18.85
N GLU A 24 -5.84 -6.88 -18.64
CA GLU A 24 -5.95 -7.93 -17.63
C GLU A 24 -5.93 -7.38 -16.19
N LEU A 25 -5.15 -6.33 -15.92
CA LEU A 25 -5.11 -5.67 -14.62
C LEU A 25 -6.43 -4.98 -14.32
N GLU A 26 -6.99 -4.28 -15.30
CA GLU A 26 -8.24 -3.55 -15.19
C GLU A 26 -9.42 -4.53 -14.98
N ALA A 27 -9.48 -5.60 -15.77
CA ALA A 27 -10.50 -6.63 -15.63
C ALA A 27 -10.46 -7.31 -14.25
N PHE A 28 -9.27 -7.51 -13.66
CA PHE A 28 -9.14 -8.04 -12.31
C PHE A 28 -9.48 -7.00 -11.24
N ASP A 29 -9.03 -5.75 -11.42
CA ASP A 29 -9.25 -4.67 -10.46
C ASP A 29 -10.75 -4.36 -10.27
N ARG A 30 -11.53 -4.33 -11.37
CA ARG A 30 -12.99 -4.12 -11.34
C ARG A 30 -13.75 -5.20 -10.57
N GLN A 31 -13.23 -6.43 -10.49
CA GLN A 31 -13.84 -7.49 -9.67
C GLN A 31 -13.74 -7.20 -8.16
N ILE A 32 -12.76 -6.37 -7.77
CA ILE A 32 -12.48 -6.07 -6.37
C ILE A 32 -12.95 -4.66 -6.01
N PHE A 33 -12.83 -3.71 -6.92
CA PHE A 33 -13.21 -2.31 -6.75
C PHE A 33 -14.24 -1.94 -7.83
N PRO A 34 -15.50 -2.41 -7.75
CA PRO A 34 -16.50 -2.19 -8.80
C PRO A 34 -16.84 -0.70 -8.98
N ASN A 35 -16.63 0.11 -7.94
CA ASN A 35 -16.87 1.55 -7.94
C ASN A 35 -15.60 2.37 -8.20
N ALA A 36 -14.47 1.72 -8.54
CA ALA A 36 -13.26 2.46 -8.90
C ALA A 36 -13.50 3.24 -10.19
N ILE A 37 -13.04 4.49 -10.19
CA ILE A 37 -13.03 5.29 -11.41
C ILE A 37 -11.98 4.66 -12.34
N PRO A 38 -12.33 4.20 -13.56
CA PRO A 38 -11.37 3.54 -14.45
C PRO A 38 -10.09 4.34 -14.70
N ALA A 39 -10.20 5.67 -14.67
CA ALA A 39 -9.09 6.59 -14.82
C ALA A 39 -8.03 6.47 -13.71
N GLU A 40 -8.36 6.05 -12.49
CA GLU A 40 -7.40 5.95 -11.38
C GLU A 40 -6.32 4.88 -11.64
N LEU A 41 -6.73 3.70 -12.12
CA LEU A 41 -5.79 2.63 -12.44
C LEU A 41 -4.92 3.03 -13.63
N HIS A 42 -5.52 3.66 -14.65
CA HIS A 42 -4.78 4.18 -15.79
C HIS A 42 -3.75 5.24 -15.36
N GLN A 43 -4.15 6.20 -14.54
CA GLN A 43 -3.26 7.22 -13.99
C GLN A 43 -2.13 6.57 -13.20
N LEU A 44 -2.39 5.57 -12.36
CA LEU A 44 -1.34 4.86 -11.62
C LEU A 44 -0.32 4.19 -12.56
N VAL A 45 -0.79 3.50 -13.60
CA VAL A 45 0.04 2.67 -14.48
C VAL A 45 0.83 3.50 -15.50
N TYR A 46 0.19 4.52 -16.07
CA TYR A 46 0.76 5.33 -17.15
C TYR A 46 1.32 6.68 -16.68
N ASN A 47 1.38 6.94 -15.36
CA ASN A 47 2.01 8.14 -14.84
C ASN A 47 3.47 8.28 -15.35
N PRO A 48 3.83 9.40 -16.01
CA PRO A 48 5.18 9.63 -16.53
C PRO A 48 6.25 9.73 -15.44
N ASP A 49 5.89 10.21 -14.24
CA ASP A 49 6.80 10.37 -13.11
C ASP A 49 7.11 9.04 -12.40
N VAL A 50 6.39 7.97 -12.73
CA VAL A 50 6.68 6.62 -12.23
C VAL A 50 7.89 6.05 -12.97
N VAL A 51 8.98 5.84 -12.23
CA VAL A 51 10.27 5.36 -12.76
C VAL A 51 10.42 3.85 -12.74
N ALA A 52 9.59 3.16 -11.96
CA ALA A 52 9.50 1.71 -11.95
C ALA A 52 8.09 1.31 -11.54
N LEU A 53 7.55 0.28 -12.19
CA LEU A 53 6.21 -0.22 -11.92
C LEU A 53 6.21 -1.75 -11.82
N PRO A 54 6.83 -2.33 -10.77
CA PRO A 54 6.70 -3.75 -10.49
C PRO A 54 5.25 -4.15 -10.23
N ILE A 55 4.81 -5.19 -10.90
CA ILE A 55 3.50 -5.80 -10.76
C ILE A 55 3.70 -7.24 -10.33
N ILE A 56 3.18 -7.57 -9.16
CA ILE A 56 3.20 -8.93 -8.61
C ILE A 56 1.82 -9.52 -8.86
N ARG A 57 1.74 -10.66 -9.55
CA ARG A 57 0.50 -11.42 -9.75
C ARG A 57 0.59 -12.77 -9.05
N PHE A 58 -0.50 -13.12 -8.38
CA PHE A 58 -0.64 -14.34 -7.60
C PHE A 58 -1.61 -15.27 -8.30
N TYR A 59 -1.18 -16.52 -8.50
CA TYR A 59 -1.95 -17.53 -9.22
C TYR A 59 -2.28 -18.72 -8.34
N HIS A 60 -3.51 -19.22 -8.45
CA HIS A 60 -3.93 -20.51 -7.92
C HIS A 60 -4.62 -21.29 -9.04
N ARG A 61 -4.18 -22.53 -9.30
CA ARG A 61 -4.71 -23.36 -10.40
C ARG A 61 -4.76 -22.61 -11.75
N LYS A 62 -3.68 -21.90 -12.09
CA LYS A 62 -3.51 -21.06 -13.29
C LYS A 62 -4.44 -19.84 -13.40
N LYS A 63 -5.31 -19.58 -12.43
CA LYS A 63 -6.15 -18.37 -12.38
C LYS A 63 -5.50 -17.31 -11.51
N VAL A 64 -5.65 -16.04 -11.90
CA VAL A 64 -5.20 -14.90 -11.10
C VAL A 64 -6.16 -14.74 -9.93
N VAL A 65 -5.60 -14.67 -8.72
CA VAL A 65 -6.36 -14.57 -7.46
C VAL A 65 -5.96 -13.38 -6.61
N GLY A 66 -4.87 -12.72 -7.00
CA GLY A 66 -4.44 -11.47 -6.40
C GLY A 66 -3.40 -10.76 -7.28
N GLN A 67 -3.24 -9.46 -7.04
CA GLN A 67 -2.21 -8.64 -7.62
C GLN A 67 -1.73 -7.56 -6.64
N ASN A 68 -0.52 -7.09 -6.83
CA ASN A 68 0.00 -5.89 -6.19
C ASN A 68 0.74 -5.05 -7.23
N ILE A 69 0.21 -3.87 -7.52
CA ILE A 69 0.84 -2.88 -8.40
C ILE A 69 1.63 -1.94 -7.50
N ILE A 70 2.95 -1.96 -7.62
CA ILE A 70 3.87 -1.15 -6.85
C ILE A 70 4.38 -0.04 -7.77
N ALA A 71 3.96 1.19 -7.55
CA ALA A 71 4.44 2.34 -8.32
C ALA A 71 5.52 3.06 -7.53
N ILE A 72 6.68 3.26 -8.15
CA ILE A 72 7.76 4.08 -7.58
C ILE A 72 7.78 5.40 -8.34
N LEU A 73 7.18 6.41 -7.72
CA LEU A 73 7.09 7.78 -8.20
C LEU A 73 8.38 8.54 -7.87
N LYS A 74 8.93 9.27 -8.84
CA LYS A 74 10.03 10.21 -8.62
C LYS A 74 9.46 11.61 -8.44
N LEU A 75 9.60 12.16 -7.24
CA LEU A 75 9.24 13.54 -6.94
C LEU A 75 10.49 14.40 -6.85
N LYS A 76 10.48 15.53 -7.55
CA LYS A 76 11.51 16.57 -7.40
C LYS A 76 10.96 17.64 -6.46
N THR A 77 11.72 17.95 -5.41
CA THR A 77 11.51 19.12 -4.55
C THR A 77 12.64 20.12 -4.83
N ALA A 78 12.53 21.34 -4.30
CA ALA A 78 13.58 22.35 -4.44
C ALA A 78 14.94 21.90 -3.89
N HIS A 79 14.94 21.02 -2.87
CA HIS A 79 16.15 20.63 -2.14
C HIS A 79 16.60 19.20 -2.40
N GLN A 80 15.71 18.30 -2.84
CA GLN A 80 16.04 16.89 -3.06
C GLN A 80 15.09 16.15 -4.00
N THR A 81 15.57 15.02 -4.54
CA THR A 81 14.72 14.05 -5.24
C THR A 81 14.28 12.96 -4.28
N LEU A 82 12.97 12.75 -4.16
CA LEU A 82 12.35 11.71 -3.35
C LEU A 82 11.78 10.60 -4.23
N TYR A 83 11.76 9.38 -3.72
CA TYR A 83 11.11 8.25 -4.35
C TYR A 83 9.98 7.76 -3.45
N ILE A 84 8.76 7.82 -3.97
CA ILE A 84 7.54 7.45 -3.24
C ILE A 84 7.02 6.15 -3.81
N LEU A 85 7.02 5.12 -2.98
CA LEU A 85 6.42 3.84 -3.26
C LEU A 85 4.97 3.87 -2.80
N SER A 86 4.05 3.71 -3.76
CA SER A 86 2.65 3.41 -3.48
C SER A 86 2.33 1.99 -3.92
N SER A 87 1.32 1.40 -3.30
CA SER A 87 0.92 0.02 -3.54
C SER A 87 -0.60 -0.06 -3.68
N ARG A 88 -1.05 -0.66 -4.79
CA ARG A 88 -2.43 -1.09 -4.97
C ARG A 88 -2.49 -2.60 -4.93
N ALA A 89 -2.70 -3.13 -3.73
CA ALA A 89 -2.81 -4.56 -3.48
C ALA A 89 -4.28 -4.99 -3.49
N ALA A 90 -4.58 -6.06 -4.22
CA ALA A 90 -5.94 -6.54 -4.42
C ALA A 90 -5.95 -8.08 -4.44
N PHE A 91 -6.83 -8.69 -3.64
CA PHE A 91 -7.05 -10.14 -3.62
C PHE A 91 -8.53 -10.46 -3.68
N LEU A 92 -8.87 -11.54 -4.37
CA LEU A 92 -10.22 -12.11 -4.32
C LEU A 92 -10.57 -12.47 -2.87
N PRO A 93 -11.85 -12.33 -2.45
CA PRO A 93 -12.28 -12.50 -1.05
C PRO A 93 -11.71 -13.74 -0.34
N ASP A 94 -11.76 -14.90 -0.99
CA ASP A 94 -11.31 -16.19 -0.43
C ASP A 94 -9.79 -16.27 -0.18
N TYR A 95 -9.02 -15.33 -0.75
CA TYR A 95 -7.56 -15.32 -0.73
C TYR A 95 -6.98 -14.21 0.19
N ARG A 96 -7.83 -13.36 0.80
CA ARG A 96 -7.41 -12.18 1.60
C ARG A 96 -6.74 -12.49 2.95
N ASN A 97 -6.72 -13.76 3.40
CA ASN A 97 -6.34 -14.12 4.78
C ASN A 97 -4.87 -14.50 5.01
N GLN A 98 -3.98 -14.41 4.01
CA GLN A 98 -2.63 -14.98 4.13
C GLN A 98 -1.49 -13.95 4.24
N ASN A 99 -1.77 -12.64 4.28
CA ASN A 99 -0.78 -11.55 4.35
C ASN A 99 0.39 -11.67 3.32
N LYS A 100 0.20 -12.46 2.26
CA LYS A 100 1.26 -12.84 1.31
C LYS A 100 1.82 -11.67 0.51
N THR A 101 1.02 -10.60 0.35
CA THR A 101 1.42 -9.39 -0.37
C THR A 101 2.60 -8.67 0.25
N LEU A 102 2.68 -8.64 1.59
CA LEU A 102 3.65 -7.78 2.27
C LEU A 102 5.08 -8.31 2.09
N LEU A 103 5.29 -9.62 2.25
CA LEU A 103 6.62 -10.22 2.02
C LEU A 103 7.06 -10.08 0.56
N SER A 104 6.16 -10.32 -0.41
CA SER A 104 6.49 -10.14 -1.83
C SER A 104 6.80 -8.68 -2.16
N ALA A 105 6.07 -7.73 -1.57
CA ALA A 105 6.33 -6.30 -1.72
C ALA A 105 7.68 -5.92 -1.10
N ILE A 106 7.99 -6.36 0.13
CA ILE A 106 9.29 -6.13 0.78
C ILE A 106 10.43 -6.66 -0.09
N ARG A 107 10.29 -7.87 -0.66
CA ARG A 107 11.30 -8.46 -1.56
C ARG A 107 11.55 -7.59 -2.80
N VAL A 108 10.49 -7.11 -3.45
CA VAL A 108 10.60 -6.23 -4.62
C VAL A 108 11.24 -4.90 -4.23
N THR A 109 10.82 -4.30 -3.12
CA THR A 109 11.34 -3.03 -2.60
C THR A 109 12.81 -3.14 -2.23
N LEU A 110 13.21 -4.22 -1.56
CA LEU A 110 14.61 -4.48 -1.20
C LEU A 110 15.47 -4.64 -2.46
N GLY A 111 14.99 -5.38 -3.46
CA GLY A 111 15.68 -5.49 -4.75
C GLY A 111 15.88 -4.14 -5.45
N TYR A 112 14.87 -3.27 -5.41
CA TYR A 112 15.00 -1.90 -5.94
C TYR A 112 16.01 -1.07 -5.13
N ARG A 113 15.98 -1.17 -3.80
CA ARG A 113 16.88 -0.45 -2.88
C ARG A 113 18.34 -0.87 -3.04
N LEU A 114 18.59 -2.16 -3.27
CA LEU A 114 19.92 -2.70 -3.56
C LEU A 114 20.44 -2.22 -4.92
N LYS A 115 19.57 -2.11 -5.93
CA LYS A 115 19.95 -1.55 -7.24
C LYS A 115 20.24 -0.04 -7.17
N TYR A 116 19.60 0.69 -6.26
CA TYR A 116 19.75 2.14 -6.14
C TYR A 116 20.00 2.59 -4.68
N PRO A 117 21.22 2.37 -4.15
CA PRO A 117 21.48 2.48 -2.72
C PRO A 117 21.45 3.91 -2.14
N THR A 118 21.53 4.94 -2.99
CA THR A 118 21.52 6.34 -2.57
C THR A 118 20.14 7.00 -2.64
N ARG A 119 19.14 6.30 -3.20
CA ARG A 119 17.78 6.84 -3.33
C ARG A 119 17.06 6.77 -1.98
N GLN A 120 16.56 7.90 -1.52
CA GLN A 120 15.63 7.95 -0.39
C GLN A 120 14.26 7.43 -0.85
N LEU A 121 13.84 6.32 -0.26
CA LEU A 121 12.61 5.62 -0.62
C LEU A 121 11.65 5.68 0.55
N TRP A 122 10.41 6.08 0.27
CA TRP A 122 9.34 6.21 1.25
C TRP A 122 8.16 5.40 0.78
N PHE A 123 7.54 4.62 1.65
CA PHE A 123 6.22 4.05 1.43
C PHE A 123 5.19 5.07 1.89
N VAL A 124 4.32 5.52 1.00
CA VAL A 124 3.18 6.37 1.35
C VAL A 124 1.93 5.76 0.73
N SER A 125 0.93 5.49 1.56
CA SER A 125 -0.30 4.83 1.13
C SER A 125 -1.44 5.15 2.07
N SER A 126 -2.64 5.22 1.51
CA SER A 126 -3.87 5.38 2.28
C SER A 126 -4.46 4.01 2.58
N LEU A 127 -4.62 3.70 3.86
CA LEU A 127 -5.10 2.39 4.32
C LEU A 127 -6.56 2.50 4.76
N MET A 128 -7.45 1.77 4.08
CA MET A 128 -8.90 1.83 4.29
C MET A 128 -9.43 0.79 5.28
N GLN A 129 -8.59 -0.12 5.77
CA GLN A 129 -9.01 -1.23 6.62
C GLN A 129 -8.15 -1.31 7.89
N PRO A 130 -8.76 -1.42 9.09
CA PRO A 130 -8.02 -1.54 10.35
C PRO A 130 -7.03 -2.71 10.36
N LYS A 131 -7.40 -3.85 9.75
CA LYS A 131 -6.54 -5.04 9.63
C LYS A 131 -5.28 -4.76 8.81
N VAL A 132 -5.41 -3.98 7.74
CA VAL A 132 -4.28 -3.64 6.87
C VAL A 132 -3.37 -2.64 7.58
N TYR A 133 -3.94 -1.61 8.22
CA TYR A 133 -3.15 -0.72 9.07
C TYR A 133 -2.37 -1.48 10.14
N ARG A 134 -3.04 -2.36 10.89
CA ARG A 134 -2.38 -3.22 11.88
C ARG A 134 -1.22 -4.01 11.26
N LEU A 135 -1.42 -4.63 10.10
CA LEU A 135 -0.37 -5.43 9.44
C LEU A 135 0.92 -4.63 9.23
N PHE A 136 0.82 -3.36 8.82
CA PHE A 136 1.99 -2.51 8.63
C PHE A 136 2.53 -1.95 9.95
N ALA A 137 1.65 -1.42 10.82
CA ALA A 137 2.03 -0.83 12.10
C ALA A 137 2.68 -1.85 13.04
N SER A 138 2.24 -3.12 12.99
CA SER A 138 2.86 -4.20 13.76
C SER A 138 4.15 -4.74 13.15
N ALA A 139 4.44 -4.45 11.88
CA ALA A 139 5.64 -4.95 11.22
C ALA A 139 6.87 -4.06 11.49
N SER A 140 6.69 -2.75 11.71
CA SER A 140 7.80 -1.84 12.02
C SER A 140 7.38 -0.66 12.88
N LYS A 141 8.24 -0.28 13.83
CA LYS A 141 8.06 0.90 14.70
C LYS A 141 8.16 2.23 13.94
N ARG A 142 8.62 2.19 12.69
CA ARG A 142 8.83 3.33 11.80
C ARG A 142 7.67 3.56 10.82
N PHE A 143 6.56 2.87 11.04
CA PHE A 143 5.32 3.05 10.30
C PHE A 143 4.40 4.02 11.07
N TYR A 144 4.04 5.13 10.43
CA TYR A 144 3.25 6.21 11.03
C TYR A 144 1.98 6.48 10.23
N PRO A 145 0.95 7.10 10.82
CA PRO A 145 0.87 7.50 12.23
C PRO A 145 0.68 6.30 13.18
N ARG A 146 0.98 6.47 14.47
CA ARG A 146 0.85 5.41 15.49
C ARG A 146 0.54 5.96 16.87
N ALA A 147 -0.06 5.13 17.72
CA ALA A 147 -0.49 5.53 19.06
C ALA A 147 0.69 5.96 19.95
N GLU A 148 0.52 7.12 20.61
CA GLU A 148 1.40 7.67 21.65
C GLU A 148 2.83 7.98 21.21
N VAL A 149 3.11 7.98 19.91
CA VAL A 149 4.43 8.33 19.38
C VAL A 149 4.24 9.34 18.26
N PRO A 150 4.74 10.59 18.42
CA PRO A 150 4.61 11.59 17.39
C PRO A 150 5.38 11.17 16.13
N MET A 151 4.81 11.49 14.98
CA MET A 151 5.48 11.34 13.69
C MET A 151 6.71 12.28 13.62
N PRO A 152 7.89 11.77 13.22
CA PRO A 152 9.06 12.62 13.02
C PRO A 152 8.82 13.69 11.94
N GLU A 153 9.48 14.84 12.10
CA GLU A 153 9.34 15.97 11.18
C GLU A 153 9.69 15.63 9.72
N ASP A 154 10.71 14.80 9.48
CA ASP A 154 11.08 14.40 8.11
C ASP A 154 9.99 13.52 7.44
N TYR A 155 9.16 12.83 8.23
CA TYR A 155 8.01 12.09 7.72
C TYR A 155 6.85 13.03 7.40
N LEU A 156 6.56 14.01 8.27
CA LEU A 156 5.50 15.00 8.06
C LEU A 156 5.74 15.80 6.78
N GLN A 157 6.99 16.23 6.53
CA GLN A 157 7.35 16.96 5.30
C GLN A 157 7.10 16.13 4.03
N VAL A 158 7.43 14.84 4.06
CA VAL A 158 7.15 13.95 2.91
C VAL A 158 5.64 13.71 2.77
N LEU A 159 4.92 13.59 3.87
CA LEU A 159 3.48 13.38 3.86
C LEU A 159 2.75 14.60 3.29
N ASP A 160 3.13 15.81 3.68
CA ASP A 160 2.57 17.08 3.17
C ASP A 160 2.69 17.20 1.63
N LEU A 161 3.84 16.80 1.06
CA LEU A 161 4.03 16.74 -0.39
C LEU A 161 3.04 15.79 -1.08
N ILE A 162 2.59 14.74 -0.39
CA ILE A 162 1.61 13.78 -0.91
C ILE A 162 0.19 14.24 -0.66
N GLN A 163 -0.10 14.88 0.47
CA GLN A 163 -1.42 15.41 0.80
C GLN A 163 -1.94 16.34 -0.30
N ASN A 164 -1.07 17.22 -0.83
CA ASN A 164 -1.39 18.13 -1.93
C ASN A 164 -1.77 17.45 -3.25
N ARG A 165 -1.62 16.12 -3.35
CA ARG A 165 -2.01 15.31 -4.52
C ARG A 165 -3.33 14.59 -4.32
N HIS A 166 -3.96 14.72 -3.15
CA HIS A 166 -5.25 14.16 -2.82
C HIS A 166 -6.29 15.26 -2.66
N VAL A 167 -7.53 14.94 -3.00
CA VAL A 167 -8.67 15.86 -2.86
C VAL A 167 -9.34 15.60 -1.51
N ASN A 168 -9.80 16.66 -0.83
CA ASN A 168 -10.54 16.59 0.44
C ASN A 168 -9.77 15.87 1.56
N VAL A 169 -8.46 16.13 1.68
CA VAL A 169 -7.69 15.69 2.85
C VAL A 169 -8.20 16.40 4.10
N GLN A 170 -8.39 15.65 5.17
CA GLN A 170 -8.82 16.14 6.48
C GLN A 170 -7.78 15.79 7.52
N GLN A 171 -7.37 16.76 8.33
CA GLN A 171 -6.57 16.53 9.51
C GLN A 171 -7.49 16.17 10.69
N ARG A 172 -7.26 15.01 11.32
CA ARG A 172 -8.05 14.52 12.46
C ARG A 172 -7.35 14.74 13.80
N SER A 173 -6.02 14.81 13.78
CA SER A 173 -5.15 15.22 14.89
C SER A 173 -3.82 15.74 14.32
N GLU A 174 -2.87 16.14 15.18
CA GLU A 174 -1.62 16.80 14.79
C GLU A 174 -0.90 16.12 13.60
N ASP A 175 -0.78 14.80 13.62
CA ASP A 175 -0.07 14.00 12.60
C ASP A 175 -0.97 12.95 11.89
N VAL A 176 -2.29 13.06 12.01
CA VAL A 176 -3.24 12.10 11.42
C VAL A 176 -4.07 12.76 10.33
N PHE A 177 -3.89 12.25 9.11
CA PHE A 177 -4.55 12.75 7.91
C PHE A 177 -5.36 11.64 7.23
N VAL A 178 -6.57 11.99 6.79
CA VAL A 178 -7.49 11.06 6.13
C VAL A 178 -8.06 11.68 4.86
N HIS A 179 -8.44 10.85 3.89
CA HIS A 179 -9.16 11.32 2.71
C HIS A 179 -10.07 10.23 2.12
N PRO A 180 -11.05 10.61 1.27
CA PRO A 180 -11.90 9.65 0.56
C PRO A 180 -11.09 8.72 -0.36
N CYS A 181 -11.41 7.44 -0.29
CA CYS A 181 -10.76 6.34 -0.98
C CYS A 181 -11.82 5.38 -1.54
N VAL A 182 -11.52 4.73 -2.67
CA VAL A 182 -12.37 3.68 -3.22
C VAL A 182 -12.27 2.42 -2.35
N LEU A 183 -13.40 1.98 -1.81
CA LEU A 183 -13.46 0.74 -1.04
C LEU A 183 -13.47 -0.49 -1.94
N PRO A 184 -12.77 -1.58 -1.55
CA PRO A 184 -13.01 -2.87 -2.15
C PRO A 184 -14.43 -3.34 -1.82
N GLN A 185 -15.02 -4.16 -2.69
CA GLN A 185 -16.26 -4.84 -2.40
C GLN A 185 -16.08 -5.70 -1.14
N THR A 186 -16.88 -5.38 -0.13
CA THR A 186 -16.93 -6.04 1.16
C THR A 186 -18.37 -6.33 1.55
N THR A 187 -18.64 -7.54 2.04
CA THR A 187 -19.97 -7.87 2.57
C THR A 187 -20.13 -7.30 3.99
N PRO A 188 -21.37 -7.07 4.48
CA PRO A 188 -21.62 -6.64 5.85
C PRO A 188 -20.96 -7.55 6.90
N GLU A 189 -20.95 -8.86 6.69
CA GLU A 189 -20.31 -9.83 7.60
C GLU A 189 -18.79 -9.65 7.65
N GLN A 190 -18.17 -9.26 6.53
CA GLN A 190 -16.74 -8.94 6.49
C GLN A 190 -16.45 -7.66 7.28
N LEU A 191 -17.30 -6.64 7.18
CA LEU A 191 -17.17 -5.41 7.97
C LEU A 191 -17.31 -5.67 9.48
N ILE A 192 -18.23 -6.55 9.88
CA ILE A 192 -18.38 -6.97 11.29
C ILE A 192 -17.12 -7.70 11.76
N ARG A 193 -16.59 -8.64 10.97
CA ARG A 193 -15.35 -9.38 11.32
C ARG A 193 -14.13 -8.48 11.46
N LEU A 194 -14.07 -7.36 10.73
CA LEU A 194 -12.99 -6.37 10.86
C LEU A 194 -12.96 -5.69 12.24
N ARG A 195 -14.08 -5.64 12.96
CA ARG A 195 -14.19 -5.07 14.32
C ARG A 195 -13.80 -6.06 15.43
N ASN A 196 -13.71 -7.35 15.14
CA ASN A 196 -13.67 -8.41 16.17
C ASN A 196 -12.27 -8.76 16.72
N ARG A 197 -11.20 -8.04 16.32
CA ARG A 197 -9.87 -8.22 16.92
C ARG A 197 -9.41 -6.92 17.55
N VAL A 198 -9.47 -6.85 18.87
CA VAL A 198 -8.96 -5.71 19.63
C VAL A 198 -7.43 -5.78 19.64
N SER A 199 -6.79 -4.72 19.15
CA SER A 199 -5.36 -4.48 19.34
C SER A 199 -5.13 -2.99 19.49
N ARG A 200 -4.00 -2.58 20.07
CA ARG A 200 -3.60 -1.17 20.18
C ARG A 200 -3.66 -0.46 18.82
N HIS A 201 -3.13 -1.09 17.77
CA HIS A 201 -3.16 -0.58 16.40
C HIS A 201 -4.59 -0.43 15.84
N ILE A 202 -5.45 -1.42 16.06
CA ILE A 202 -6.84 -1.34 15.58
C ILE A 202 -7.61 -0.27 16.35
N ASN A 203 -7.41 -0.15 17.67
CA ASN A 203 -8.04 0.88 18.48
C ASN A 203 -7.61 2.28 18.03
N PHE A 204 -6.32 2.49 17.80
CA PHE A 204 -5.80 3.75 17.26
C PHE A 204 -6.44 4.11 15.92
N TYR A 205 -6.50 3.15 14.99
CA TYR A 205 -7.14 3.35 13.69
C TYR A 205 -8.62 3.73 13.85
N MET A 206 -9.37 2.98 14.66
CA MET A 206 -10.80 3.18 14.86
C MET A 206 -11.13 4.49 15.58
N GLN A 207 -10.23 4.98 16.44
CA GLN A 207 -10.38 6.26 17.11
C GLN A 207 -10.32 7.43 16.12
N HIS A 208 -9.46 7.35 15.10
CA HIS A 208 -9.25 8.44 14.15
C HIS A 208 -10.10 8.32 12.88
N ILE A 209 -10.58 7.10 12.56
CA ILE A 209 -11.29 6.80 11.32
C ILE A 209 -12.51 5.92 11.60
N PRO A 210 -13.44 6.39 12.43
CA PRO A 210 -14.67 5.64 12.68
C PRO A 210 -15.49 5.45 11.40
N ASP A 211 -15.32 6.33 10.41
CA ASP A 211 -16.01 6.43 9.13
C ASP A 211 -15.32 5.66 7.97
N TYR A 212 -14.36 4.76 8.26
CA TYR A 212 -13.68 3.99 7.21
C TYR A 212 -14.65 3.19 6.32
N PHE A 213 -15.81 2.80 6.86
CA PHE A 213 -16.84 2.03 6.16
C PHE A 213 -17.58 2.83 5.07
N ILE A 214 -17.47 4.17 5.06
CA ILE A 214 -17.96 5.02 3.96
C ILE A 214 -16.83 5.46 3.02
N GLY A 215 -15.63 4.90 3.17
CA GLY A 215 -14.51 5.11 2.24
C GLY A 215 -13.43 6.06 2.72
N MET A 216 -13.36 6.41 4.00
CA MET A 216 -12.22 7.17 4.52
C MET A 216 -10.99 6.27 4.73
N GLY A 217 -9.84 6.69 4.21
CA GLY A 217 -8.56 5.99 4.37
C GLY A 217 -7.55 6.79 5.19
N LEU A 218 -6.76 6.09 6.01
CA LEU A 218 -5.66 6.67 6.79
C LEU A 218 -4.44 6.89 5.91
N MET A 219 -3.98 8.13 5.74
CA MET A 219 -2.68 8.34 5.12
C MET A 219 -1.58 7.85 6.05
N CYS A 220 -0.78 6.90 5.57
CA CYS A 220 0.31 6.31 6.33
C CYS A 220 1.64 6.48 5.59
N ILE A 221 2.73 6.53 6.33
CA ILE A 221 4.07 6.72 5.82
C ILE A 221 5.11 5.87 6.55
N CYS A 222 6.11 5.40 5.79
CA CYS A 222 7.25 4.66 6.32
C CYS A 222 8.51 4.88 5.48
N LYS A 223 9.64 5.19 6.12
CA LYS A 223 10.94 5.28 5.46
C LYS A 223 11.48 3.88 5.15
N LEU A 224 11.71 3.58 3.87
CA LEU A 224 12.13 2.27 3.39
C LEU A 224 13.65 2.18 3.28
N ASP A 225 14.35 2.39 4.39
CA ASP A 225 15.75 2.02 4.50
C ASP A 225 15.92 0.51 4.72
N VAL A 226 17.16 0.02 4.57
CA VAL A 226 17.45 -1.41 4.66
C VAL A 226 17.11 -1.98 6.04
N LEU A 227 17.32 -1.20 7.11
CA LEU A 227 17.01 -1.65 8.48
C LEU A 227 15.51 -1.81 8.68
N THR A 228 14.71 -0.84 8.24
CA THR A 228 13.25 -0.91 8.29
C THR A 228 12.72 -2.11 7.50
N LEU A 229 13.25 -2.36 6.30
CA LEU A 229 12.83 -3.49 5.45
C LEU A 229 13.18 -4.84 6.07
N LEU A 230 14.38 -4.97 6.66
CA LEU A 230 14.82 -6.19 7.32
C LEU A 230 14.05 -6.43 8.63
N GLU A 231 13.82 -5.39 9.44
CA GLU A 231 12.96 -5.46 10.63
C GLU A 231 11.58 -5.98 10.26
N ALA A 232 10.93 -5.38 9.27
CA ALA A 232 9.61 -5.79 8.81
C ALA A 232 9.60 -7.24 8.29
N ALA A 233 10.60 -7.63 7.50
CA ALA A 233 10.71 -9.00 7.00
C ALA A 233 10.87 -10.03 8.14
N MET A 234 11.75 -9.75 9.10
CA MET A 234 11.99 -10.63 10.25
C MET A 234 10.76 -10.74 11.15
N ASN A 235 10.10 -9.61 11.46
CA ASN A 235 8.88 -9.62 12.26
C ASN A 235 7.77 -10.43 11.59
N MET A 236 7.61 -10.28 10.28
CA MET A 236 6.66 -11.07 9.50
C MET A 236 6.99 -12.56 9.49
N PHE A 237 8.27 -12.92 9.34
CA PHE A 237 8.72 -14.31 9.34
C PHE A 237 8.56 -14.99 10.71
N LEU A 238 8.87 -14.27 11.78
CA LEU A 238 8.81 -14.77 13.16
C LEU A 238 7.43 -14.62 13.81
N GLY A 239 6.46 -14.01 13.11
CA GLY A 239 5.14 -13.69 13.66
C GLY A 239 5.19 -12.71 14.84
N ARG A 240 6.22 -11.86 14.90
CA ARG A 240 6.38 -10.84 15.94
C ARG A 240 5.62 -9.57 15.56
N GLU A 241 4.96 -8.97 16.54
CA GLU A 241 4.28 -7.69 16.40
C GLU A 241 4.97 -6.65 17.27
N VAL A 242 5.29 -5.49 16.70
CA VAL A 242 5.73 -4.33 17.49
C VAL A 242 4.51 -3.62 18.10
N ALA A 243 4.70 -3.04 19.28
CA ALA A 243 3.68 -2.29 20.01
C ALA A 243 3.40 -0.91 19.39
#